data_AF-A0A6B2TEE2-F1
#
_entry.id   AF-A0A6B2TEE2-F1
#
_cell.length_a   1.000
_cell.length_b   1.000
_cell.length_c   1.000
_cell.angle_alpha   90.00
_cell.angle_beta   90.00
_cell.angle_gamma   90.00
#
_symmetry.space_group_name_H-M   'P 1'
#
loop_
_entity.id
_entity.type
_entity.pdbx_description
1 polymer ?
#
loop_
_entity_poly.entity_id
_entity_poly.type
_entity_poly.pdbx_seq_one_letter_code
_entity_poly.pdbx_strand_id
1 'polypeptide(L)'
;MDEPTEEALADLLSEMNLSHRFVILERLDLEPVDQHYIQVYLNDDLSYQVEYRAGSADRHYQAHVPRLHEVFGPEESTAKVMMDWAHDRRGWREALPWASMSFQ
;
A
#
# COMPACT_ATOMS: atom_id res chain seq x y z
N MET A 1 -9.59 -9.88 -7.08
CA MET A 1 -9.74 -10.84 -5.96
C MET A 1 -10.59 -10.14 -4.93
N ASP A 2 -11.61 -10.80 -4.42
CA ASP A 2 -12.45 -10.24 -3.36
C ASP A 2 -11.98 -10.82 -2.03
N GLU A 3 -11.82 -9.98 -1.00
CA GLU A 3 -11.34 -10.36 0.35
C GLU A 3 -9.94 -11.06 0.38
N PRO A 4 -8.85 -10.35 0.00
CA PRO A 4 -7.52 -10.94 0.02
C PRO A 4 -7.04 -11.27 1.44
N THR A 5 -6.19 -12.28 1.56
CA THR A 5 -5.42 -12.55 2.79
C THR A 5 -4.10 -11.79 2.79
N GLU A 6 -3.46 -11.66 3.96
CA GLU A 6 -2.14 -11.03 4.08
C GLU A 6 -1.08 -11.79 3.27
N GLU A 7 -1.13 -13.13 3.28
CA GLU A 7 -0.27 -14.00 2.47
C GLU A 7 -0.48 -13.77 0.96
N ALA A 8 -1.73 -13.69 0.50
CA ALA A 8 -2.02 -13.41 -0.90
C ALA A 8 -1.53 -12.01 -1.34
N LEU A 9 -1.56 -11.02 -0.45
CA LEU A 9 -0.95 -9.71 -0.72
C LEU A 9 0.57 -9.79 -0.79
N ALA A 10 1.22 -10.52 0.12
CA ALA A 10 2.66 -10.70 0.09
C ALA A 10 3.12 -11.40 -1.20
N ASP A 11 2.40 -12.43 -1.65
CA ASP A 11 2.64 -13.10 -2.93
C ASP A 11 2.52 -12.13 -4.10
N LEU A 12 1.43 -11.35 -4.17
CA LEU A 12 1.24 -10.34 -5.24
C LEU A 12 2.34 -9.27 -5.25
N LEU A 13 2.79 -8.83 -4.06
CA LEU A 13 3.90 -7.87 -3.94
C LEU A 13 5.22 -8.48 -4.43
N SER A 14 5.46 -9.75 -4.16
CA SER A 14 6.67 -10.47 -4.61
C SER A 14 6.71 -10.68 -6.13
N GLU A 15 5.54 -10.73 -6.78
CA GLU A 15 5.41 -10.90 -8.23
C GLU A 15 5.54 -9.57 -9.01
N MET A 16 5.56 -8.43 -8.31
CA MET A 16 5.70 -7.11 -8.95
C MET A 16 7.00 -7.03 -9.74
N ASN A 17 6.92 -6.37 -10.89
CA ASN A 17 8.06 -6.16 -11.78
C ASN A 17 7.85 -4.91 -12.62
N LEU A 18 8.83 -4.54 -13.46
CA LEU A 18 8.75 -3.29 -14.22
C LEU A 18 7.61 -3.25 -15.25
N SER A 19 6.99 -4.40 -15.58
CA SER A 19 5.78 -4.49 -16.39
C SER A 19 4.48 -4.49 -15.56
N HIS A 20 4.54 -4.98 -14.31
CA HIS A 20 3.41 -5.04 -13.37
C HIS A 20 3.79 -4.34 -12.07
N ARG A 21 3.60 -3.02 -12.06
CA ARG A 21 4.16 -2.14 -11.02
C ARG A 21 3.21 -1.78 -9.90
N PHE A 22 1.97 -2.25 -9.92
CA PHE A 22 0.96 -1.82 -8.96
C PHE A 22 0.28 -3.00 -8.28
N VAL A 23 0.10 -2.89 -6.97
CA VAL A 23 -0.88 -3.65 -6.20
C VAL A 23 -1.77 -2.64 -5.49
N ILE A 24 -3.09 -2.75 -5.67
CA ILE A 24 -4.08 -1.81 -5.17
C ILE A 24 -5.11 -2.58 -4.36
N LEU A 25 -5.44 -2.06 -3.18
CA LEU A 25 -6.49 -2.56 -2.32
C LEU A 25 -7.50 -1.44 -2.05
N GLU A 26 -8.77 -1.71 -2.33
CA GLU A 26 -9.86 -0.75 -2.21
C GLU A 26 -10.84 -1.18 -1.12
N ARG A 27 -11.41 -0.19 -0.43
CA ARG A 27 -12.49 -0.41 0.54
C ARG A 27 -13.82 -0.03 -0.09
N LEU A 28 -14.58 -1.05 -0.47
CA LEU A 28 -15.90 -0.91 -1.10
C LEU A 28 -17.02 -0.66 -0.08
N ASP A 29 -16.72 -0.73 1.22
CA ASP A 29 -17.66 -0.47 2.32
C ASP A 29 -17.79 1.02 2.69
N LEU A 30 -17.03 1.90 2.04
CA LEU A 30 -16.96 3.33 2.34
C LEU A 30 -17.34 4.20 1.14
N GLU A 31 -17.91 5.37 1.44
CA GLU A 31 -18.23 6.42 0.46
C GLU A 31 -17.25 7.61 0.58
N PRO A 32 -16.91 8.30 -0.53
CA PRO A 32 -17.28 7.99 -1.90
C PRO A 32 -16.58 6.74 -2.42
N VAL A 33 -17.28 5.97 -3.26
CA VAL A 33 -16.67 4.88 -4.06
C VAL A 33 -15.42 5.40 -4.79
N ASP A 34 -14.41 4.53 -4.93
CA ASP A 34 -13.12 4.82 -5.56
C ASP A 34 -12.26 5.90 -4.87
N GLN A 35 -12.64 6.35 -3.66
CA GLN A 35 -11.85 7.32 -2.90
C GLN A 35 -11.17 6.74 -1.66
N HIS A 36 -11.32 5.44 -1.41
CA HIS A 36 -10.69 4.74 -0.27
C HIS A 36 -9.85 3.58 -0.77
N TYR A 37 -8.57 3.84 -0.96
CA TYR A 37 -7.60 2.83 -1.42
C TYR A 37 -6.28 2.95 -0.67
N ILE A 38 -5.53 1.85 -0.64
CA ILE A 38 -4.09 1.82 -0.42
C ILE A 38 -3.45 1.13 -1.63
N GLN A 39 -2.36 1.68 -2.13
CA GLN A 39 -1.62 1.15 -3.26
C GLN A 39 -0.14 1.04 -2.95
N VAL A 40 0.51 0.10 -3.62
CA VAL A 40 1.96 -0.03 -3.70
C VAL A 40 2.36 0.13 -5.16
N TYR A 41 3.32 1.00 -5.40
CA TYR A 41 3.98 1.19 -6.69
C TYR A 41 5.45 0.77 -6.61
N LEU A 42 5.90 -0.03 -7.58
CA LEU A 42 7.31 -0.42 -7.70
C LEU A 42 8.09 0.60 -8.54
N ASN A 43 9.02 1.30 -7.87
CA ASN A 43 9.94 2.24 -8.48
C ASN A 43 11.02 1.53 -9.31
N ASP A 44 11.71 2.30 -10.17
CA ASP A 44 12.80 1.76 -11.01
C ASP A 44 14.01 1.24 -10.22
N ASP A 45 14.23 1.77 -9.01
CA ASP A 45 15.26 1.31 -8.08
C ASP A 45 14.82 0.11 -7.23
N LEU A 46 13.64 -0.44 -7.52
CA LEU A 46 12.98 -1.54 -6.82
C LEU A 46 12.59 -1.22 -5.36
N SER A 47 12.54 0.06 -4.99
CA SER A 47 11.84 0.50 -3.77
C SER A 47 10.33 0.53 -4.00
N TYR A 48 9.57 0.53 -2.91
CA TYR A 48 8.13 0.76 -2.96
C TYR A 48 7.79 2.20 -2.64
N GLN A 49 6.85 2.74 -3.40
CA GLN A 49 6.06 3.90 -3.05
C GLN A 49 4.69 3.41 -2.59
N VAL A 50 4.36 3.61 -1.31
CA VAL A 50 3.06 3.25 -0.73
C VAL A 50 2.22 4.51 -0.62
N GLU A 51 0.98 4.48 -1.08
CA GLU A 51 0.06 5.61 -0.99
C GLU A 51 -1.30 5.15 -0.46
N TYR A 52 -1.97 5.97 0.34
CA TYR A 52 -3.37 5.73 0.69
C TYR A 52 -4.20 7.00 0.57
N ARG A 53 -5.44 6.82 0.12
CA ARG A 53 -6.46 7.87 0.05
C ARG A 53 -7.58 7.57 1.03
N ALA A 54 -7.96 8.57 1.82
CA ALA A 54 -8.99 8.47 2.84
C ALA A 54 -10.24 9.26 2.45
N GLY A 55 -10.87 8.93 1.33
CA GLY A 55 -12.16 9.47 0.89
C GLY A 55 -12.11 10.79 0.11
N SER A 56 -10.93 11.35 -0.13
CA SER A 56 -10.76 12.58 -0.93
C SER A 56 -9.30 12.86 -1.28
N ALA A 57 -9.06 13.72 -2.27
CA ALA A 57 -7.72 14.08 -2.74
C ALA A 57 -6.88 14.85 -1.72
N ASP A 58 -7.50 15.67 -0.87
CA ASP A 58 -6.86 16.40 0.24
C ASP A 58 -6.47 15.48 1.40
N ARG A 59 -7.03 14.28 1.45
CA ARG A 59 -6.69 13.22 2.42
C ARG A 59 -5.93 12.09 1.73
N HIS A 60 -4.93 12.46 0.94
CA HIS A 60 -4.02 11.56 0.26
C HIS A 60 -2.63 11.63 0.93
N TYR A 61 -2.01 10.47 1.13
CA TYR A 61 -0.77 10.33 1.87
C TYR A 61 0.13 9.31 1.20
N GLN A 62 1.42 9.45 1.41
CA GLN A 62 2.45 8.65 0.75
C GLN A 62 3.58 8.31 1.72
N ALA A 63 4.24 7.17 1.50
CA ALA A 63 5.43 6.75 2.22
C ALA A 63 6.37 5.99 1.27
N HIS A 64 7.66 6.21 1.43
CA HIS A 64 8.69 5.49 0.69
C HIS A 64 9.23 4.34 1.54
N VAL A 65 9.23 3.12 0.99
CA VAL A 65 9.81 1.93 1.62
C VAL A 65 11.04 1.54 0.80
N PRO A 66 12.26 1.72 1.35
CA PRO A 66 13.47 1.39 0.62
C PRO A 66 13.54 -0.11 0.38
N ARG A 67 14.19 -0.49 -0.73
CA ARG A 67 14.51 -1.90 -0.97
C ARG A 67 15.43 -2.40 0.15
N LEU A 68 14.96 -3.35 0.94
CA LEU A 68 15.81 -4.04 1.92
C LEU A 68 16.60 -5.14 1.20
N HIS A 69 17.89 -5.21 1.48
CA HIS A 69 18.80 -6.23 0.94
C HIS A 69 18.83 -7.53 1.77
N GLU A 70 18.00 -7.63 2.82
CA GLU A 70 18.05 -8.74 3.79
C GLU A 70 16.97 -9.81 3.57
N VAL A 71 17.09 -10.89 4.35
CA VAL A 71 16.43 -12.23 4.25
C VAL A 71 14.91 -12.19 4.08
N PHE A 72 14.25 -11.10 4.48
CA PHE A 72 12.84 -10.84 4.20
C PHE A 72 12.76 -9.49 3.48
N GLY A 73 12.26 -9.49 2.25
CA GLY A 73 12.04 -8.25 1.50
C GLY A 73 10.86 -7.44 2.09
N PRO A 74 10.57 -6.25 1.54
CA PRO A 74 9.52 -5.38 2.06
C PRO A 74 8.10 -5.93 1.87
N GLU A 75 7.92 -7.04 1.17
CA GLU A 75 6.62 -7.61 0.79
C GLU A 75 5.77 -7.94 2.03
N GLU A 76 6.29 -8.70 2.99
CA GLU A 76 5.53 -9.13 4.17
C GLU A 76 5.10 -7.94 5.05
N SER A 77 6.03 -7.03 5.33
CA SER A 77 5.74 -5.85 6.17
C SER A 77 4.78 -4.89 5.46
N THR A 78 4.88 -4.75 4.14
CA THR A 78 3.98 -3.92 3.34
C THR A 78 2.58 -4.55 3.24
N ALA A 79 2.49 -5.86 3.01
CA ALA A 79 1.24 -6.61 3.00
C ALA A 79 0.49 -6.46 4.33
N LYS A 80 1.20 -6.55 5.45
CA LYS A 80 0.65 -6.29 6.78
C LYS A 80 0.06 -4.89 6.92
N VAL A 81 0.77 -3.86 6.46
CA VAL A 81 0.27 -2.46 6.50
C VAL A 81 -0.99 -2.31 5.67
N MET A 82 -1.02 -2.88 4.46
CA MET A 82 -2.21 -2.86 3.59
C MET A 82 -3.40 -3.57 4.24
N MET A 83 -3.16 -4.72 4.87
CA MET A 83 -4.21 -5.49 5.54
C MET A 83 -4.75 -4.79 6.80
N ASP A 84 -3.85 -4.21 7.59
CA ASP A 84 -4.24 -3.44 8.78
C ASP A 84 -5.01 -2.16 8.38
N TRP A 85 -4.65 -1.52 7.26
CA TRP A 85 -5.43 -0.42 6.68
C TRP A 85 -6.84 -0.89 6.25
N ALA A 86 -6.94 -2.00 5.52
CA ALA A 86 -8.21 -2.50 5.00
C ALA A 86 -9.22 -2.81 6.11
N HIS A 87 -8.73 -3.29 7.25
CA HIS A 87 -9.54 -3.60 8.41
C HIS A 87 -9.63 -2.47 9.46
N ASP A 88 -9.07 -1.29 9.18
CA ASP A 88 -8.95 -0.17 10.12
C ASP A 88 -8.38 -0.57 11.50
N ARG A 89 -7.38 -1.46 11.49
CA ARG A 89 -6.67 -1.88 12.70
C ARG A 89 -5.74 -0.77 13.18
N ARG A 90 -5.36 -0.81 14.45
CA ARG A 90 -4.42 0.18 15.01
C ARG A 90 -2.99 -0.11 14.53
N GLY A 91 -2.16 0.93 14.39
CA GLY A 91 -0.72 0.79 14.16
C GLY A 91 -0.26 1.03 12.72
N TRP A 92 -1.12 0.90 11.71
CA TRP A 92 -0.70 1.09 10.30
C TRP A 92 -0.33 2.55 9.99
N ARG A 93 -0.91 3.51 10.72
CA ARG A 93 -0.57 4.94 10.62
C ARG A 93 0.81 5.26 11.20
N GLU A 94 1.33 4.44 12.07
CA GLU A 94 2.65 4.59 12.68
C GLU A 94 3.69 3.65 12.05
N ALA A 95 3.24 2.66 11.28
CA ALA A 95 4.09 1.65 10.65
C ALA A 95 4.98 2.20 9.52
N LEU A 96 4.58 3.31 8.89
CA LEU A 96 5.31 3.98 7.82
C LEU A 96 5.41 5.49 8.08
N PRO A 97 6.45 6.16 7.57
CA PRO A 97 6.62 7.61 7.72
C PRO A 97 5.72 8.37 6.73
N TRP A 98 4.41 8.30 6.93
CA TRP A 98 3.43 8.92 6.03
C TRP A 98 3.62 10.44 5.94
N ALA A 99 3.68 10.94 4.72
CA ALA A 99 3.64 12.36 4.38
C ALA A 99 2.36 12.67 3.60
N SER A 100 1.79 13.87 3.80
CA SER A 100 0.68 14.32 2.96
C SER A 100 1.13 14.45 1.52
N MET A 101 0.31 13.94 0.59
CA MET A 101 0.53 14.06 -0.84
C MET A 101 -0.32 15.19 -1.38
N SER A 102 0.31 16.32 -1.67
CA SER A 102 -0.31 17.39 -2.44
C SER A 102 -0.05 17.14 -3.92
N PHE A 103 -1.12 17.00 -4.72
CA PHE A 103 -1.02 17.12 -6.17
C PHE A 103 -0.74 18.59 -6.51
N GLN A 104 0.40 18.88 -7.14
CA GLN A 104 0.68 20.19 -7.76
C GLN A 104 0.07 20.27 -9.15
#